data_AF-A0A3N5JFJ9-F1
#
_entry.id   AF-A0A3N5JFJ9-F1
#
_cell.length_a   1.000
_cell.length_b   1.000
_cell.length_c   1.000
_cell.angle_alpha   90.00
_cell.angle_beta   90.00
_cell.angle_gamma   90.00
#
_symmetry.space_group_name_H-M   'P 1'
#
loop_
_entity.id
_entity.type
_entity.pdbx_description
1 polymer ?
#
loop_
_entity_poly.entity_id
_entity_poly.type
_entity_poly.pdbx_seq_one_letter_code
_entity_poly.pdbx_strand_id
1 'polypeptide(L)'
;MLKRMIPVLLVFALLIMAGMMTTAMLTGCTATTGGGTATTKSVDEAALKQKAKEDSLAKEKYDREFAIAFSTGHEHHKNKNYADAIRPLLKAADLDTAKRYPQIFTELADAYLKLEKPDSSLLIYQ
;
A
#
# COMPACT_ATOMS: atom_id res chain seq x y z
N MET A 1 -34.27 -33.84 17.62
CA MET A 1 -33.98 -33.26 16.29
C MET A 1 -32.49 -33.35 15.88
N LEU A 2 -31.59 -33.88 16.72
CA LEU A 2 -30.15 -33.93 16.44
C LEU A 2 -29.68 -35.11 15.55
N LYS A 3 -30.53 -36.12 15.35
CA LYS A 3 -30.17 -37.36 14.63
C LYS A 3 -30.29 -37.29 13.11
N ARG A 4 -30.86 -36.19 12.56
CA ARG A 4 -31.04 -35.97 11.11
C ARG A 4 -30.03 -34.98 10.51
N MET A 5 -29.24 -34.28 11.32
CA MET A 5 -28.27 -33.26 10.85
C MET A 5 -26.90 -33.83 10.51
N ILE A 6 -26.54 -35.01 11.04
CA ILE A 6 -25.24 -35.66 10.81
C ILE A 6 -25.02 -36.07 9.34
N PRO A 7 -25.99 -36.67 8.61
CA PRO A 7 -25.74 -37.04 7.21
C PRO A 7 -25.71 -35.83 6.27
N VAL A 8 -26.38 -34.72 6.61
CA VAL A 8 -26.37 -33.49 5.79
C VAL A 8 -25.03 -32.77 5.90
N LEU A 9 -24.41 -32.77 7.08
CA LEU A 9 -23.11 -32.13 7.32
C LEU A 9 -21.95 -32.91 6.66
N LEU A 10 -22.06 -34.23 6.59
CA LEU A 10 -21.09 -35.10 5.91
C LEU A 10 -21.15 -34.98 4.37
N VAL A 11 -22.34 -34.81 3.78
CA VAL A 11 -22.50 -34.58 2.34
C VAL A 11 -21.98 -33.20 1.93
N PHE A 12 -22.16 -32.17 2.78
CA PHE A 12 -21.65 -30.83 2.52
C PHE A 12 -20.11 -30.76 2.58
N ALA A 13 -19.47 -31.52 3.48
CA ALA A 13 -18.01 -31.59 3.58
C ALA A 13 -17.36 -32.30 2.38
N LEU A 14 -18.03 -33.29 1.79
CA LEU A 14 -17.54 -34.00 0.59
C LEU A 14 -17.65 -33.16 -0.69
N LEU A 15 -18.61 -32.24 -0.78
CA LEU A 15 -18.78 -31.34 -1.94
C LEU A 15 -17.75 -30.21 -2.01
N ILE A 16 -17.15 -29.81 -0.88
CA ILE A 16 -16.15 -28.73 -0.85
C ILE A 16 -14.77 -29.21 -1.36
N MET A 17 -14.45 -30.49 -1.21
CA MET A 17 -13.17 -31.07 -1.67
C MET A 17 -13.12 -31.37 -3.18
N ALA A 18 -14.25 -31.25 -3.90
CA ALA A 18 -14.30 -31.39 -5.36
C ALA A 18 -14.16 -30.06 -6.13
N GLY A 19 -14.11 -28.92 -5.42
CA GLY A 19 -14.08 -27.58 -6.03
C GLY A 19 -12.70 -26.96 -6.27
N MET A 20 -11.61 -27.62 -5.88
CA MET A 20 -10.25 -27.05 -5.94
C MET A 20 -9.29 -27.86 -6.84
N MET A 21 -9.74 -28.25 -8.04
CA MET A 21 -8.81 -28.86 -9.00
C MET A 21 -9.20 -28.68 -10.47
N THR A 22 -9.63 -27.48 -10.90
CA THR A 22 -9.74 -27.18 -12.34
C THR A 22 -9.40 -25.72 -12.65
N THR A 23 -8.21 -25.26 -12.28
CA THR A 23 -7.66 -24.01 -12.82
C THR A 23 -6.16 -24.10 -12.95
N ALA A 24 -5.68 -24.94 -13.87
CA ALA A 24 -4.37 -24.76 -14.46
C ALA A 24 -4.29 -25.39 -15.84
N MET A 25 -3.89 -24.56 -16.80
CA MET A 25 -3.19 -24.90 -18.03
C MET A 25 -4.04 -25.42 -19.19
N LEU A 26 -4.38 -24.52 -20.11
CA LEU A 26 -4.32 -24.76 -21.56
C LEU A 26 -4.57 -23.45 -22.33
N THR A 27 -3.64 -22.50 -22.19
CA THR A 27 -3.47 -21.43 -23.18
C THR A 27 -1.98 -21.12 -23.29
N GLY A 28 -1.31 -21.64 -24.31
CA GLY A 28 0.10 -21.29 -24.56
C GLY A 28 0.87 -22.24 -25.47
N CYS A 29 0.75 -21.98 -26.77
CA CYS A 29 1.80 -22.11 -27.80
C CYS A 29 2.44 -23.48 -28.06
N THR A 30 2.00 -24.06 -29.18
CA THR A 30 2.83 -24.75 -30.20
C THR A 30 4.34 -24.75 -29.92
N ALA A 31 4.85 -25.89 -29.48
CA ALA A 31 6.27 -26.21 -29.53
C ALA A 31 6.66 -26.46 -30.99
N THR A 32 7.18 -25.42 -31.65
CA THR A 32 8.02 -25.60 -32.83
C THR A 32 9.43 -25.91 -32.35
N THR A 33 9.92 -27.09 -32.68
CA THR A 33 11.31 -27.48 -32.51
C THR A 33 12.14 -26.67 -33.50
N GLY A 34 12.93 -25.72 -32.99
CA GLY A 34 13.88 -24.95 -33.78
C GLY A 34 14.96 -24.38 -32.87
N GLY A 35 16.13 -25.01 -32.90
CA GLY A 35 17.32 -24.50 -32.24
C GLY A 35 17.67 -23.10 -32.75
N GLY A 36 18.11 -22.23 -31.84
CA GLY A 36 18.50 -20.88 -32.20
C GLY A 36 18.79 -20.03 -30.98
N THR A 37 20.03 -20.11 -30.51
CA THR A 37 20.83 -19.05 -29.87
C THR A 37 20.09 -17.72 -29.62
N ALA A 38 19.51 -17.52 -28.44
CA ALA A 38 18.96 -16.22 -28.02
C ALA A 38 18.78 -16.10 -26.49
N THR A 39 19.78 -16.47 -25.69
CA THR A 39 19.61 -16.52 -24.21
C THR A 39 20.04 -15.25 -23.48
N THR A 40 20.53 -14.20 -24.15
CA THR A 40 21.05 -13.01 -23.46
C THR A 40 20.14 -11.76 -23.50
N LYS A 41 19.22 -11.61 -24.46
CA LYS A 41 18.37 -10.40 -24.56
C LYS A 41 17.02 -10.48 -23.80
N SER A 42 16.50 -11.68 -23.57
CA SER A 42 15.18 -11.87 -22.95
C SER A 42 15.20 -11.70 -21.42
N VAL A 43 16.34 -11.97 -20.78
CA VAL A 43 16.53 -11.84 -19.34
C VAL A 43 16.57 -10.36 -18.93
N ASP A 44 17.24 -9.52 -19.72
CA ASP A 44 17.35 -8.08 -19.47
C ASP A 44 15.99 -7.37 -19.62
N GLU A 45 15.20 -7.71 -20.63
CA GLU A 45 13.89 -7.11 -20.84
C GLU A 45 12.86 -7.56 -19.79
N ALA A 46 12.92 -8.82 -19.34
CA ALA A 46 12.10 -9.33 -18.25
C ALA A 46 12.46 -8.69 -16.90
N ALA A 47 13.75 -8.54 -16.60
CA ALA A 47 14.25 -7.87 -15.40
C ALA A 47 13.89 -6.38 -15.38
N LEU A 48 13.98 -5.68 -16.51
CA LEU A 48 13.55 -4.28 -16.64
C LEU A 48 12.04 -4.11 -16.45
N LYS A 49 11.23 -5.00 -17.04
CA LYS A 49 9.77 -5.00 -16.84
C LYS A 49 9.39 -5.29 -15.38
N GLN A 50 10.13 -6.18 -14.71
CA GLN A 50 9.92 -6.47 -13.30
C GLN A 50 10.30 -5.28 -12.43
N LYS A 51 11.48 -4.67 -12.65
CA LYS A 51 11.92 -3.47 -11.94
C LYS A 51 10.94 -2.31 -12.12
N ALA A 52 10.46 -2.07 -13.34
CA ALA A 52 9.46 -1.02 -13.59
C ALA A 52 8.13 -1.26 -12.85
N LYS A 53 7.70 -2.52 -12.71
CA LYS A 53 6.52 -2.86 -11.90
C LYS A 53 6.77 -2.63 -10.41
N GLU A 54 7.94 -3.01 -9.91
CA GLU A 54 8.34 -2.78 -8.52
C GLU A 54 8.45 -1.30 -8.20
N ASP A 55 9.05 -0.50 -9.08
CA ASP A 55 9.15 0.96 -8.96
C ASP A 55 7.77 1.62 -8.97
N SER A 56 6.87 1.16 -9.85
CA SER A 56 5.47 1.64 -9.88
C SER A 56 4.72 1.31 -8.58
N LEU A 57 4.90 0.10 -8.06
CA LEU A 57 4.27 -0.33 -6.80
C LEU A 57 4.85 0.44 -5.60
N ALA A 58 6.15 0.71 -5.61
CA ALA A 58 6.81 1.52 -4.58
C ALA A 58 6.26 2.96 -4.58
N LYS A 59 6.06 3.55 -5.76
CA LYS A 59 5.43 4.87 -5.90
C LYS A 59 4.01 4.87 -5.37
N GLU A 60 3.19 3.88 -5.72
CA GLU A 60 1.80 3.77 -5.24
C GLU A 60 1.75 3.63 -3.71
N LYS A 61 2.61 2.79 -3.14
CA LYS A 61 2.73 2.64 -1.67
C LYS A 61 3.09 3.96 -1.01
N TYR A 62 4.07 4.66 -1.55
CA TYR A 62 4.48 5.97 -1.07
C TYR A 62 3.31 6.98 -1.11
N ASP A 63 2.62 7.08 -2.26
CA ASP A 63 1.50 8.01 -2.44
C ASP A 63 0.35 7.69 -1.46
N ARG A 64 0.07 6.40 -1.25
CA ARG A 64 -0.93 5.93 -0.27
C ARG A 64 -0.53 6.26 1.16
N GLU A 65 0.72 6.03 1.53
CA GLU A 65 1.22 6.34 2.87
C GLU A 65 1.16 7.83 3.17
N PHE A 66 1.52 8.67 2.20
CA PHE A 66 1.39 10.11 2.29
C PHE A 66 -0.08 10.51 2.51
N ALA A 67 -0.99 10.01 1.68
CA ALA A 67 -2.41 10.34 1.78
C ALA A 67 -3.01 9.96 3.14
N ILE A 68 -2.64 8.79 3.69
CA ILE A 68 -3.09 8.35 5.01
C ILE A 68 -2.52 9.25 6.11
N ALA A 69 -1.22 9.52 6.07
CA ALA A 69 -0.56 10.35 7.07
C ALA A 69 -1.13 11.77 7.10
N PHE A 70 -1.26 12.40 5.93
CA PHE A 70 -1.79 13.74 5.80
C PHE A 70 -3.25 13.82 6.24
N SER A 71 -4.12 12.95 5.73
CA SER A 71 -5.54 12.95 6.10
C SER A 71 -5.74 12.73 7.60
N THR A 72 -5.00 11.80 8.21
CA THR A 72 -5.08 11.52 9.65
C THR A 72 -4.65 12.72 10.47
N GLY A 73 -3.51 13.33 10.12
CA GLY A 73 -3.00 14.52 10.79
C GLY A 73 -3.94 15.72 10.68
N HIS A 74 -4.44 15.96 9.46
CA HIS A 74 -5.38 17.03 9.15
C HIS A 74 -6.69 16.90 9.93
N GLU A 75 -7.27 15.70 10.00
CA GLU A 75 -8.52 15.49 10.75
C GLU A 75 -8.30 15.62 12.27
N HIS A 76 -7.17 15.17 12.81
CA HIS A 76 -6.84 15.44 14.21
C HIS A 76 -6.68 16.94 14.48
N HIS A 77 -6.02 17.69 13.59
CA HIS A 77 -5.87 19.14 13.72
C HIS A 77 -7.23 19.86 13.69
N LYS A 78 -8.09 19.54 12.71
CA LYS A 78 -9.46 20.06 12.62
C LYS A 78 -10.28 19.79 13.87
N ASN A 79 -10.11 18.61 14.46
CA ASN A 79 -10.79 18.20 15.69
C ASN A 79 -10.13 18.79 16.95
N LYS A 80 -9.09 19.63 16.81
CA LYS A 80 -8.32 20.26 17.90
C LYS A 80 -7.55 19.25 18.76
N ASN A 81 -7.36 18.03 18.28
CA ASN A 81 -6.52 17.02 18.90
C ASN A 81 -5.07 17.26 18.48
N TYR A 82 -4.51 18.40 18.87
CA TYR A 82 -3.22 18.88 18.38
C TYR A 82 -2.06 17.93 18.70
N ALA A 83 -2.11 17.26 19.86
CA ALA A 83 -1.10 16.27 20.23
C ALA A 83 -1.09 15.06 19.27
N ASP A 84 -2.27 14.56 18.89
CA ASP A 84 -2.41 13.42 18.00
C ASP A 84 -2.14 13.79 16.54
N ALA A 85 -2.32 15.07 16.17
CA ALA A 85 -2.07 15.58 14.83
C ALA A 85 -0.57 15.60 14.47
N ILE A 86 0.31 15.83 15.44
CA ILE A 86 1.75 16.05 15.20
C ILE A 86 2.40 14.86 14.48
N ARG A 87 2.25 13.64 15.00
CA ARG A 87 2.97 12.47 14.47
C ARG A 87 2.58 12.14 13.02
N PRO A 88 1.29 12.09 12.64
CA PRO A 88 0.90 11.91 11.25
C PRO A 88 1.34 13.06 10.34
N LEU A 89 1.26 14.32 10.80
CA LEU A 89 1.71 15.48 10.02
C LEU A 89 3.22 15.47 9.78
N LEU A 90 4.03 15.09 10.78
CA LEU A 90 5.48 14.89 10.59
C LEU A 90 5.76 13.81 9.53
N LYS A 91 5.08 12.66 9.62
CA LYS A 91 5.22 11.62 8.60
C LYS A 91 4.85 12.13 7.21
N ALA A 92 3.79 12.94 7.08
CA ALA A 92 3.40 13.54 5.81
C ALA A 92 4.47 14.52 5.29
N ALA A 93 5.09 15.32 6.17
CA ALA A 93 6.18 16.23 5.82
C ALA A 93 7.44 15.49 5.38
N ASP A 94 7.80 14.39 6.05
CA ASP A 94 8.95 13.54 5.70
C ASP A 94 8.78 12.90 4.31
N LEU A 95 7.54 12.55 3.97
CA LEU A 95 7.21 12.02 2.66
C LEU A 95 7.24 13.14 1.61
N ASP A 96 6.62 14.30 1.85
CA ASP A 96 6.58 15.43 0.91
C ASP A 96 7.92 16.21 0.82
N THR A 97 8.97 15.55 0.35
CA THR A 97 10.31 16.13 0.19
C THR A 97 10.35 17.32 -0.76
N ALA A 98 9.38 17.42 -1.68
CA ALA A 98 9.24 18.52 -2.62
C ALA A 98 8.45 19.72 -2.04
N LYS A 99 7.99 19.64 -0.78
CA LYS A 99 7.19 20.65 -0.09
C LYS A 99 5.99 21.12 -0.92
N ARG A 100 5.34 20.20 -1.63
CA ARG A 100 4.16 20.47 -2.47
C ARG A 100 2.92 20.85 -1.66
N TYR A 101 2.89 20.47 -0.39
CA TYR A 101 1.77 20.66 0.52
C TYR A 101 2.16 21.58 1.68
N PRO A 102 2.25 22.91 1.46
CA PRO A 102 2.65 23.87 2.49
C PRO A 102 1.71 23.87 3.71
N GLN A 103 0.46 23.45 3.52
CA GLN A 103 -0.52 23.28 4.59
C GLN A 103 -0.03 22.36 5.72
N ILE A 104 0.76 21.33 5.41
CA ILE A 104 1.31 20.41 6.42
C ILE A 104 2.12 21.19 7.46
N PHE A 105 3.01 22.06 6.98
CA PHE A 105 3.88 22.87 7.84
C PHE A 105 3.07 23.91 8.64
N THR A 106 2.05 24.51 8.03
CA THR A 106 1.15 25.44 8.72
C THR A 106 0.38 24.75 9.86
N GLU A 107 -0.20 23.58 9.61
CA GLU A 107 -0.96 22.82 10.62
C GLU A 107 -0.05 22.26 11.72
N LEU A 108 1.16 21.83 11.35
CA LEU A 108 2.15 21.33 12.30
C LEU A 108 2.65 22.45 13.22
N ALA A 109 2.96 23.62 12.66
CA ALA A 109 3.37 24.80 13.42
C ALA A 109 2.24 25.27 14.36
N ASP A 110 1.00 25.38 13.86
CA ASP A 110 -0.16 25.74 14.69
C ASP A 110 -0.37 24.71 15.81
N ALA A 111 -0.29 23.40 15.52
CA ALA A 111 -0.40 22.37 16.54
C ALA A 111 0.66 22.54 17.65
N TYR A 112 1.91 22.86 17.31
CA TYR A 112 2.95 23.15 18.30
C TYR A 112 2.67 24.41 19.11
N LEU A 113 2.19 25.49 18.48
CA LEU A 113 1.81 26.72 19.19
C LEU A 113 0.65 26.48 20.17
N LYS A 114 -0.37 25.71 19.76
CA LYS A 114 -1.52 25.36 20.61
C LYS A 114 -1.15 24.48 21.79
N LEU A 115 -0.03 23.77 21.72
CA LEU A 115 0.53 22.98 22.80
C LEU A 115 1.61 23.72 23.60
N GLU A 116 1.73 25.04 23.41
CA GLU A 116 2.71 25.89 24.11
C GLU A 116 4.17 25.44 23.87
N LYS A 117 4.46 24.95 22.65
CA LYS A 117 5.80 24.54 22.19
C LYS A 117 6.32 25.48 21.09
N PRO A 118 6.57 26.76 21.40
CA PRO A 118 6.95 27.75 20.39
C PRO A 118 8.29 27.44 19.70
N ASP A 119 9.26 26.86 20.43
CA ASP A 119 10.55 26.47 19.86
C ASP A 119 10.38 25.40 18.77
N SER A 120 9.51 24.40 19.03
CA SER A 120 9.18 23.38 18.04
C SER A 120 8.47 23.98 16.83
N SER A 121 7.57 24.95 17.02
CA SER A 121 6.92 25.66 15.92
C SER A 121 7.91 26.45 15.06
N LEU A 122 8.91 27.11 15.68
CA LEU A 122 9.90 27.90 14.95
C LEU A 122 10.72 27.04 13.99
N LEU A 123 11.09 25.83 14.42
CA LEU A 123 11.82 24.87 13.60
C LEU A 123 11.06 24.47 12.32
N ILE A 124 9.72 24.51 12.35
CA ILE A 124 8.90 24.13 11.18
C ILE A 124 8.93 25.20 10.08
N TYR A 125 9.17 26.47 10.45
CA TYR A 125 9.19 27.60 9.51
C TYR A 125 10.57 27.85 8.87
N GLN A 126 11.62 27.16 9.32
CA GLN A 126 12.99 27.30 8.82
C GLN A 126 13.27 26.37 7.63
#